data_AF-A0ABD1SBW0-F1
#
_entry.id   AF-A0ABD1SBW0-F1
#
_cell.length_a   1.000
_cell.length_b   1.000
_cell.length_c   1.000
_cell.angle_alpha   90.00
_cell.angle_beta   90.00
_cell.angle_gamma   90.00
#
_symmetry.space_group_name_H-M   'P 1'
#
loop_
_entity.id
_entity.type
_entity.pdbx_description
1 polymer ?
#
loop_
_entity_poly.entity_id
_entity_poly.type
_entity_poly.pdbx_seq_one_letter_code
_entity_poly.pdbx_strand_id
1 'polypeptide(L)'
;MGTTCRSKRKATAQDKGEGHVSGSSTQTRHVAKPPDDENIPRFQTDAIKDCYTMTWASKHCGWHKVANAPHAAYPTLVQEFFANFNPDIDVPESPHRYKTWVRGQWIRFNPTMIDRYYGLTRTGLVPLPSPHELDMALVARYLYGRDDAWPLATPRFMHDQLTRELWVLHIFVSSNINPTRQRKRFTEHRAILLHHLARLRKIDLGAHIFEFIRELATTVDSQRTIHFSCLISGLCLTQDVSLFSTEEADPPAPLLKARSVENSETKIAAGGSRVHAAPAMNVGKDYLDDAAPAPPPAPAGGSDLSIQLAQLMAAQTEMGRAISTIQGVVLHIQQAHDVVLGDLRVVTGHVGDLQRADAMTRSNLRTFDYQYHQLHDQVSRIGSRMETIDENVARISGTISSFSQQLASFPTSASTGPHHQPDPSASHLPPGST
;
A
#
# COMPACT_ATOMS: atom_id res chain seq x y z
N MET A 1 -28.27 -51.53 25.70
CA MET A 1 -27.70 -52.06 24.44
C MET A 1 -26.28 -51.52 24.34
N GLY A 2 -25.30 -52.39 24.54
CA GLY A 2 -23.88 -52.03 24.62
C GLY A 2 -23.12 -52.30 23.33
N THR A 3 -21.91 -51.74 23.26
CA THR A 3 -20.62 -52.33 22.82
C THR A 3 -19.61 -51.16 22.68
N THR A 4 -18.73 -50.93 23.66
CA THR A 4 -17.37 -51.49 23.89
C THR A 4 -16.24 -51.01 22.98
N CYS A 5 -15.31 -50.27 23.60
CA CYS A 5 -13.86 -50.48 23.68
C CYS A 5 -12.99 -50.60 22.40
N ARG A 6 -11.95 -49.75 22.33
CA ARG A 6 -10.55 -50.24 22.45
C ARG A 6 -9.55 -49.13 22.80
N SER A 7 -8.87 -49.33 23.93
CA SER A 7 -7.61 -48.70 24.32
C SER A 7 -6.46 -49.66 24.03
N LYS A 8 -5.27 -49.16 23.69
CA LYS A 8 -3.99 -49.83 23.99
C LYS A 8 -2.82 -48.83 24.02
N ARG A 9 -2.23 -48.75 25.21
CA ARG A 9 -0.94 -48.12 25.55
C ARG A 9 0.23 -48.89 24.96
N LYS A 10 1.40 -48.23 24.81
CA LYS A 10 2.67 -48.78 25.31
C LYS A 10 3.67 -47.67 25.60
N ALA A 11 4.16 -47.66 26.85
CA ALA A 11 5.31 -46.92 27.33
C ALA A 11 6.48 -47.90 27.49
N THR A 12 7.71 -47.41 27.37
CA THR A 12 8.91 -48.04 27.92
C THR A 12 9.91 -46.94 28.28
N ALA A 13 10.47 -47.06 29.49
CA ALA A 13 11.44 -46.17 30.10
C ALA A 13 12.73 -46.95 30.40
N GLN A 14 13.88 -46.27 30.35
CA GLN A 14 15.13 -46.54 31.08
C GLN A 14 16.17 -45.50 30.63
N ASP A 15 17.27 -45.24 31.34
CA ASP A 15 17.58 -44.80 32.71
C ASP A 15 19.07 -44.37 32.65
N LYS A 16 19.45 -43.39 33.47
CA LYS A 16 20.81 -43.05 33.97
C LYS A 16 21.95 -42.54 33.07
N GLY A 17 22.55 -41.47 33.58
CA GLY A 17 23.94 -41.05 33.33
C GLY A 17 24.26 -39.72 34.02
N GLU A 18 24.73 -39.78 35.28
CA GLU A 18 25.30 -38.64 36.03
C GLU A 18 26.69 -38.24 35.49
N GLY A 19 27.07 -36.95 35.65
CA GLY A 19 28.42 -36.45 35.38
C GLY A 19 28.62 -35.01 35.86
N HIS A 20 29.75 -34.74 36.49
CA HIS A 20 30.05 -33.70 37.49
C HIS A 20 30.75 -32.44 36.90
N VAL A 21 30.42 -31.25 37.47
CA VAL A 21 31.30 -30.20 38.07
C VAL A 21 32.33 -29.36 37.25
N SER A 22 32.37 -28.06 37.62
CA SER A 22 33.34 -26.96 37.38
C SER A 22 33.07 -26.09 36.14
N GLY A 23 32.96 -24.75 36.16
CA GLY A 23 33.43 -23.71 37.09
C GLY A 23 34.46 -22.82 36.36
N SER A 24 34.19 -21.51 36.14
CA SER A 24 35.18 -20.40 36.15
C SER A 24 34.70 -19.10 35.45
N SER A 25 34.83 -17.98 36.20
CA SER A 25 35.22 -16.60 35.81
C SER A 25 34.42 -15.86 34.73
N THR A 26 33.54 -14.91 35.07
CA THR A 26 33.86 -13.50 35.35
C THR A 26 34.82 -12.85 34.35
N GLN A 27 34.28 -12.08 33.40
CA GLN A 27 34.98 -10.94 32.81
C GLN A 27 33.98 -9.82 32.48
N THR A 28 33.93 -8.84 33.37
CA THR A 28 33.26 -7.55 33.21
C THR A 28 33.92 -6.81 32.05
N ARG A 29 33.17 -6.51 30.98
CA ARG A 29 33.63 -5.60 29.92
C ARG A 29 32.72 -4.38 29.90
N HIS A 30 33.36 -3.24 30.13
CA HIS A 30 32.79 -1.91 30.19
C HIS A 30 31.87 -1.58 29.02
N VAL A 31 30.77 -0.92 29.39
CA VAL A 31 29.79 -0.24 28.56
C VAL A 31 30.48 0.67 27.55
N ALA A 32 30.31 0.37 26.26
CA ALA A 32 30.54 1.33 25.18
C ALA A 32 29.18 1.86 24.72
N LYS A 33 29.01 3.18 24.85
CA LYS A 33 27.86 3.93 24.33
C LYS A 33 27.77 3.72 22.81
N PRO A 34 26.60 3.38 22.22
CA PRO A 34 26.49 3.29 20.77
C PRO A 34 26.63 4.70 20.14
N PRO A 35 27.31 4.82 18.99
CA PRO A 35 27.56 6.08 18.30
C PRO A 35 26.29 6.59 17.59
N ASP A 36 26.31 7.90 17.34
CA ASP A 36 25.21 8.71 16.85
C ASP A 36 24.55 8.25 15.53
N ASP A 37 23.30 8.67 15.43
CA ASP A 37 22.16 8.21 14.64
C ASP A 37 22.17 8.60 13.14
N GLU A 38 23.31 8.53 12.44
CA GLU A 38 23.46 9.25 11.15
C GLU A 38 23.75 8.44 9.87
N ASN A 39 23.48 7.12 9.82
CA ASN A 39 23.78 6.37 8.58
C ASN A 39 22.72 5.34 8.15
N ILE A 40 21.47 5.79 8.02
CA ILE A 40 20.47 5.10 7.18
C ILE A 40 20.69 5.56 5.72
N PRO A 41 20.90 4.66 4.73
CA PRO A 41 21.25 5.05 3.36
C PRO A 41 20.17 5.92 2.69
N ARG A 42 20.48 7.19 2.45
CA ARG A 42 19.58 8.23 1.90
C ARG A 42 19.14 8.02 0.44
N PHE A 43 19.85 7.19 -0.33
CA PHE A 43 19.64 7.03 -1.79
C PHE A 43 18.27 6.45 -2.18
N GLN A 44 17.63 5.72 -1.28
CA GLN A 44 16.42 4.96 -1.60
C GLN A 44 15.14 5.79 -1.49
N THR A 45 15.17 6.87 -0.72
CA THR A 45 14.03 7.74 -0.57
C THR A 45 13.75 8.57 -1.82
N ASP A 46 14.75 8.83 -2.67
CA ASP A 46 14.60 9.84 -3.72
C ASP A 46 13.79 9.33 -4.91
N ALA A 47 14.01 8.09 -5.40
CA ALA A 47 13.17 7.50 -6.45
C ALA A 47 11.70 7.26 -6.00
N ILE A 48 11.45 7.03 -4.70
CA ILE A 48 10.11 6.90 -4.13
C ILE A 48 9.48 8.29 -3.89
N LYS A 49 10.28 9.30 -3.50
CA LYS A 49 9.85 10.70 -3.40
C LYS A 49 9.51 11.31 -4.76
N ASP A 50 10.19 10.86 -5.81
CA ASP A 50 9.96 11.27 -7.20
C ASP A 50 8.79 10.52 -7.85
N CYS A 51 8.34 9.41 -7.24
CA CYS A 51 7.14 8.72 -7.66
C CYS A 51 5.91 9.56 -7.27
N TYR A 52 5.34 10.27 -8.24
CA TYR A 52 4.16 11.13 -8.05
C TYR A 52 3.03 10.45 -7.27
N THR A 53 2.74 9.17 -7.55
CA THR A 53 1.75 8.37 -6.83
C THR A 53 2.05 8.25 -5.33
N MET A 54 3.32 8.07 -4.96
CA MET A 54 3.76 7.95 -3.56
C MET A 54 3.74 9.30 -2.85
N THR A 55 4.10 10.38 -3.54
CA THR A 55 3.97 11.75 -3.04
C THR A 55 2.51 12.08 -2.77
N TRP A 56 1.61 11.75 -3.71
CA TRP A 56 0.18 11.92 -3.56
C TRP A 56 -0.38 11.09 -2.40
N ALA A 57 -0.05 9.80 -2.33
CA ALA A 57 -0.53 8.90 -1.27
C ALA A 57 -0.06 9.34 0.12
N SER A 58 1.18 9.83 0.23
CA SER A 58 1.69 10.38 1.48
C SER A 58 0.89 11.61 1.92
N LYS A 59 0.63 12.55 1.00
CA LYS A 59 -0.07 13.81 1.28
C LYS A 59 -1.57 13.65 1.53
N HIS A 60 -2.23 12.75 0.80
CA HIS A 60 -3.69 12.67 0.76
C HIS A 60 -4.29 11.42 1.41
N CYS A 61 -3.49 10.37 1.63
CA CYS A 61 -3.94 9.13 2.25
C CYS A 61 -3.23 8.85 3.60
N GLY A 62 -2.23 9.64 3.97
CA GLY A 62 -1.46 9.44 5.21
C GLY A 62 -0.40 8.33 5.11
N TRP A 63 0.01 7.94 3.90
CA TRP A 63 0.88 6.75 3.70
C TRP A 63 2.35 6.95 4.10
N HIS A 64 2.70 8.10 4.67
CA HIS A 64 4.07 8.41 5.12
C HIS A 64 4.66 7.34 6.06
N LYS A 65 3.90 6.77 7.00
CA LYS A 65 4.41 5.70 7.89
C LYS A 65 4.46 4.33 7.22
N VAL A 66 3.61 4.09 6.21
CA VAL A 66 3.62 2.83 5.43
C VAL A 66 4.95 2.69 4.70
N ALA A 67 5.54 3.82 4.27
CA ALA A 67 6.84 3.84 3.62
C ALA A 67 8.03 3.76 4.59
N ASN A 68 7.87 4.11 5.86
CA ASN A 68 9.03 4.28 6.76
C ASN A 68 9.11 3.24 7.88
N ALA A 69 8.16 2.30 7.97
CA ALA A 69 8.14 1.20 8.95
C ALA A 69 8.52 1.67 10.38
N PRO A 70 7.60 2.30 11.13
CA PRO A 70 7.94 3.16 12.27
C PRO A 70 8.45 2.42 13.52
N HIS A 71 8.51 1.09 13.53
CA HIS A 71 8.97 0.29 14.67
C HIS A 71 9.98 -0.76 14.22
N ALA A 72 10.89 -1.10 15.12
CA ALA A 72 11.72 -2.29 14.97
C ALA A 72 10.86 -3.56 14.91
N ALA A 73 11.38 -4.57 14.23
CA ALA A 73 10.75 -5.88 14.14
C ALA A 73 11.27 -6.80 15.25
N TYR A 74 10.38 -7.55 15.88
CA TYR A 74 10.72 -8.57 16.88
C TYR A 74 10.25 -9.93 16.36
N PRO A 75 11.11 -10.70 15.65
CA PRO A 75 10.70 -11.91 14.93
C PRO A 75 9.96 -12.93 15.77
N THR A 76 10.40 -13.16 17.02
CA THR A 76 9.77 -14.08 17.97
C THR A 76 8.34 -13.67 18.32
N LEU A 77 8.13 -12.38 18.58
CA LEU A 77 6.81 -11.80 18.85
C LEU A 77 5.87 -11.95 17.65
N VAL A 78 6.39 -11.77 16.44
CA VAL A 78 5.61 -11.89 15.21
C VAL A 78 5.29 -13.36 14.89
N GLN A 79 6.23 -14.28 15.13
CA GLN A 79 5.98 -15.71 15.00
C GLN A 79 4.90 -16.17 15.98
N GLU A 80 4.96 -15.71 17.23
CA GLU A 80 3.94 -15.99 18.25
C GLU A 80 2.56 -15.47 17.82
N PHE A 81 2.50 -14.25 17.27
CA PHE A 81 1.27 -13.68 16.72
C PHE A 81 0.63 -14.59 15.66
N PHE A 82 1.41 -15.08 14.69
CA PHE A 82 0.90 -15.96 13.65
C PHE A 82 0.54 -17.35 14.19
N ALA A 83 1.34 -17.90 15.10
CA ALA A 83 1.10 -19.22 15.69
C ALA A 83 -0.20 -19.26 16.51
N ASN A 84 -0.54 -18.15 17.17
CA ASN A 84 -1.72 -18.00 18.02
C ASN A 84 -2.85 -17.21 17.33
N PHE A 85 -2.79 -17.03 16.00
CA PHE A 85 -3.79 -16.24 15.29
C PHE A 85 -5.17 -16.86 15.48
N ASN A 86 -6.15 -16.04 15.84
CA ASN A 86 -7.51 -16.50 16.06
C ASN A 86 -8.18 -16.80 14.69
N PRO A 87 -8.54 -18.05 14.36
CA PRO A 87 -9.21 -18.35 13.09
C PRO A 87 -10.60 -17.71 13.00
N ASP A 88 -11.25 -17.46 14.13
CA ASP A 88 -12.58 -16.85 14.23
C ASP A 88 -12.52 -15.32 14.44
N ILE A 89 -11.44 -14.68 13.99
CA ILE A 89 -11.18 -13.26 14.25
C ILE A 89 -12.22 -12.32 13.61
N ASP A 90 -12.88 -12.75 12.55
CA ASP A 90 -13.89 -11.99 11.82
C ASP A 90 -15.34 -12.40 12.16
N VAL A 91 -15.52 -13.46 12.96
CA VAL A 91 -16.84 -13.96 13.37
C VAL A 91 -17.52 -12.90 14.27
N PRO A 92 -18.67 -12.33 13.87
CA PRO A 92 -19.30 -11.23 14.59
C PRO A 92 -19.64 -11.53 16.05
N GLU A 93 -19.99 -12.78 16.35
CA GLU A 93 -20.43 -13.24 17.67
C GLU A 93 -19.27 -13.71 18.56
N SER A 94 -18.05 -13.81 18.02
CA SER A 94 -16.91 -14.28 18.79
C SER A 94 -16.51 -13.26 19.88
N PRO A 95 -16.34 -13.68 21.15
CA PRO A 95 -15.81 -12.81 22.21
C PRO A 95 -14.38 -12.32 21.92
N HIS A 96 -13.70 -13.00 21.00
CA HIS A 96 -12.34 -12.73 20.53
C HIS A 96 -12.31 -12.17 19.11
N ARG A 97 -13.44 -11.64 18.61
CA ARG A 97 -13.47 -10.88 17.36
C ARG A 97 -12.41 -9.79 17.39
N TYR A 98 -11.62 -9.73 16.32
CA TYR A 98 -10.52 -8.79 16.16
C TYR A 98 -9.46 -8.89 17.26
N LYS A 99 -9.24 -10.07 17.82
CA LYS A 99 -8.21 -10.30 18.83
C LYS A 99 -7.35 -11.53 18.50
N THR A 100 -6.08 -11.43 18.86
CA THR A 100 -5.08 -12.51 18.78
C THR A 100 -4.43 -12.67 20.15
N TRP A 101 -4.03 -13.88 20.52
CA TRP A 101 -3.40 -14.15 21.82
C TRP A 101 -1.87 -14.09 21.72
N VAL A 102 -1.25 -13.20 22.49
CA VAL A 102 0.22 -13.03 22.50
C VAL A 102 0.64 -12.79 23.95
N ARG A 103 1.61 -13.55 24.45
CA ARG A 103 2.22 -13.40 25.79
C ARG A 103 1.25 -13.26 26.94
N GLY A 104 0.25 -14.15 26.96
CA GLY A 104 -0.73 -14.18 28.04
C GLY A 104 -1.78 -13.08 27.97
N GLN A 105 -1.88 -12.34 26.86
CA GLN A 105 -2.87 -11.29 26.68
C GLN A 105 -3.54 -11.32 25.31
N TRP A 106 -4.79 -10.88 25.28
CA TRP A 106 -5.54 -10.64 24.04
C TRP A 106 -5.21 -9.25 23.50
N ILE A 107 -4.50 -9.20 22.38
CA ILE A 107 -4.25 -7.96 21.66
C ILE A 107 -5.33 -7.73 20.61
N ARG A 108 -5.72 -6.47 20.38
CA ARG A 108 -6.63 -6.11 19.29
C ARG A 108 -5.89 -6.04 17.96
N PHE A 109 -6.45 -6.67 16.94
CA PHE A 109 -6.00 -6.64 15.56
C PHE A 109 -7.22 -6.47 14.63
N ASN A 110 -7.38 -5.29 14.04
CA ASN A 110 -8.45 -4.94 13.10
C ASN A 110 -8.02 -3.79 12.18
N PRO A 111 -8.80 -3.49 11.11
CA PRO A 111 -8.49 -2.39 10.19
C PRO A 111 -8.25 -1.05 10.89
N THR A 112 -9.04 -0.72 11.92
CA THR A 112 -8.90 0.54 12.67
C THR A 112 -7.59 0.64 13.45
N MET A 113 -7.10 -0.47 14.00
CA MET A 113 -5.79 -0.52 14.66
C MET A 113 -4.65 -0.29 13.66
N ILE A 114 -4.76 -0.88 12.46
CA ILE A 114 -3.78 -0.70 11.38
C ILE A 114 -3.80 0.75 10.88
N ASP A 115 -4.98 1.33 10.68
CA ASP A 115 -5.13 2.74 10.31
C ASP A 115 -4.47 3.66 11.32
N ARG A 116 -4.72 3.44 12.61
CA ARG A 116 -4.14 4.23 13.69
C ARG A 116 -2.61 4.09 13.72
N TYR A 117 -2.11 2.87 13.57
CA TYR A 117 -0.67 2.60 13.56
C TYR A 117 0.05 3.39 12.44
N TYR A 118 -0.49 3.34 11.22
CA TYR A 118 0.10 4.04 10.07
C TYR A 118 -0.35 5.50 9.92
N GLY A 119 -1.34 5.97 10.67
CA GLY A 119 -1.91 7.31 10.51
C GLY A 119 -2.67 7.47 9.19
N LEU A 120 -3.42 6.43 8.76
CA LEU A 120 -4.15 6.42 7.50
C LEU A 120 -5.40 7.30 7.57
N THR A 121 -5.70 7.98 6.46
CA THR A 121 -6.90 8.82 6.32
C THR A 121 -8.11 7.98 5.90
N ARG A 122 -9.23 8.06 6.63
CA ARG A 122 -10.44 7.27 6.36
C ARG A 122 -11.49 7.96 5.47
N THR A 123 -11.21 9.16 4.97
CA THR A 123 -12.19 9.96 4.21
C THR A 123 -12.16 9.66 2.71
N GLY A 124 -13.31 9.30 2.15
CA GLY A 124 -13.48 9.04 0.72
C GLY A 124 -12.78 7.76 0.25
N LEU A 125 -12.69 6.75 1.12
CA LEU A 125 -12.11 5.46 0.80
C LEU A 125 -13.00 4.70 -0.21
N VAL A 126 -12.34 3.95 -1.10
CA VAL A 126 -12.97 3.05 -2.07
C VAL A 126 -12.48 1.63 -1.75
N PRO A 127 -13.38 0.64 -1.63
CA PRO A 127 -12.99 -0.75 -1.49
C PRO A 127 -12.23 -1.21 -2.74
N LEU A 128 -11.25 -2.09 -2.57
CA LEU A 128 -10.56 -2.68 -3.71
C LEU A 128 -11.49 -3.70 -4.38
N PRO A 129 -11.78 -3.57 -5.68
CA PRO A 129 -12.70 -4.49 -6.34
C PRO A 129 -12.07 -5.88 -6.50
N SER A 130 -12.93 -6.89 -6.55
CA SER A 130 -12.55 -8.26 -6.88
C SER A 130 -12.13 -8.35 -8.37
N PRO A 131 -11.25 -9.30 -8.76
CA PRO A 131 -10.90 -9.51 -10.18
C PRO A 131 -12.09 -9.74 -11.11
N HIS A 132 -13.22 -10.22 -10.60
CA HIS A 132 -14.44 -10.43 -11.39
C HIS A 132 -15.27 -9.15 -11.61
N GLU A 133 -14.99 -8.08 -10.85
CA GLU A 133 -15.72 -6.82 -10.91
C GLU A 133 -15.07 -5.79 -11.85
N LEU A 134 -13.86 -6.09 -12.33
CA LEU A 134 -13.08 -5.18 -13.15
C LEU A 134 -12.63 -5.84 -14.45
N ASP A 135 -12.67 -5.08 -15.54
CA ASP A 135 -12.13 -5.52 -16.83
C ASP A 135 -10.60 -5.66 -16.74
N MET A 136 -10.12 -6.91 -16.68
CA MET A 136 -8.70 -7.22 -16.59
C MET A 136 -7.94 -6.84 -17.87
N ALA A 137 -8.60 -6.73 -19.03
CA ALA A 137 -7.98 -6.22 -20.24
C ALA A 137 -7.63 -4.73 -20.10
N LEU A 138 -8.55 -3.94 -19.53
CA LEU A 138 -8.30 -2.54 -19.20
C LEU A 138 -7.15 -2.37 -18.21
N VAL A 139 -7.12 -3.22 -17.16
CA VAL A 139 -6.03 -3.22 -16.17
C VAL A 139 -4.70 -3.53 -16.84
N ALA A 140 -4.62 -4.60 -17.63
CA ALA A 140 -3.38 -5.00 -18.31
C ALA A 140 -2.89 -3.93 -19.29
N ARG A 141 -3.79 -3.36 -20.09
CA ARG A 141 -3.47 -2.24 -20.99
C ARG A 141 -2.89 -1.06 -20.23
N TYR A 142 -3.51 -0.68 -19.12
CA TYR A 142 -3.02 0.43 -18.30
C TYR A 142 -1.64 0.12 -17.70
N LEU A 143 -1.46 -1.09 -17.16
CA LEU A 143 -0.24 -1.47 -16.47
C LEU A 143 0.97 -1.62 -17.40
N TYR A 144 0.75 -2.12 -18.61
CA TYR A 144 1.81 -2.36 -19.60
C TYR A 144 1.94 -1.27 -20.66
N GLY A 145 0.97 -0.35 -20.75
CA GLY A 145 0.99 0.76 -21.70
C GLY A 145 0.82 0.36 -23.17
N ARG A 146 0.11 -0.74 -23.46
CA ARG A 146 -0.10 -1.27 -24.82
C ARG A 146 -1.46 -1.97 -24.96
N ASP A 147 -2.08 -1.87 -26.14
CA ASP A 147 -3.41 -2.42 -26.40
C ASP A 147 -3.43 -3.95 -26.56
N ASP A 148 -2.30 -4.57 -26.92
CA ASP A 148 -2.13 -6.02 -27.06
C ASP A 148 -1.75 -6.72 -25.74
N ALA A 149 -1.90 -6.02 -24.61
CA ALA A 149 -1.51 -6.51 -23.29
C ALA A 149 -2.36 -7.69 -22.79
N TRP A 150 -3.53 -7.93 -23.40
CA TRP A 150 -4.48 -8.96 -23.01
C TRP A 150 -4.95 -9.79 -24.22
N PRO A 151 -5.11 -11.13 -24.08
CA PRO A 151 -4.85 -11.95 -22.90
C PRO A 151 -3.37 -12.01 -22.53
N LEU A 152 -3.07 -12.27 -21.26
CA LEU A 152 -1.69 -12.41 -20.83
C LEU A 152 -1.03 -13.61 -21.51
N ALA A 153 0.21 -13.44 -21.98
CA ALA A 153 1.02 -14.55 -22.51
C ALA A 153 1.35 -15.62 -21.44
N THR A 154 1.19 -15.29 -20.15
CA THR A 154 1.40 -16.20 -19.03
C THR A 154 0.28 -16.09 -18.01
N PRO A 155 0.06 -17.10 -17.14
CA PRO A 155 -1.04 -17.08 -16.16
C PRO A 155 -0.98 -15.97 -15.10
N ARG A 156 0.06 -15.15 -15.08
CA ARG A 156 0.28 -14.09 -14.09
C ARG A 156 0.87 -12.85 -14.77
N PHE A 157 0.68 -11.70 -14.14
CA PHE A 157 1.31 -10.48 -14.59
C PHE A 157 2.83 -10.55 -14.36
N MET A 158 3.58 -9.89 -15.23
CA MET A 158 5.04 -9.89 -15.23
C MET A 158 5.55 -8.48 -14.94
N HIS A 159 6.43 -8.35 -13.96
CA HIS A 159 6.92 -7.04 -13.51
C HIS A 159 7.76 -6.30 -14.56
N ASP A 160 8.41 -7.01 -15.47
CA ASP A 160 9.29 -6.47 -16.51
C ASP A 160 8.51 -5.89 -17.70
N GLN A 161 7.20 -6.15 -17.74
CA GLN A 161 6.28 -5.55 -18.70
C GLN A 161 5.60 -4.28 -18.16
N LEU A 162 5.79 -3.94 -16.88
CA LEU A 162 5.25 -2.72 -16.30
C LEU A 162 5.92 -1.47 -16.89
N THR A 163 5.16 -0.38 -17.01
CA THR A 163 5.76 0.94 -17.24
C THR A 163 6.71 1.31 -16.10
N ARG A 164 7.68 2.19 -16.36
CA ARG A 164 8.72 2.56 -15.38
C ARG A 164 8.13 3.04 -14.05
N GLU A 165 7.13 3.91 -14.11
CA GLU A 165 6.46 4.46 -12.92
C GLU A 165 5.76 3.37 -12.11
N LEU A 166 5.06 2.45 -12.80
CA LEU A 166 4.32 1.36 -12.17
C LEU A 166 5.24 0.28 -11.62
N TRP A 167 6.45 0.13 -12.18
CA TRP A 167 7.47 -0.76 -11.65
C TRP A 167 7.97 -0.31 -10.27
N VAL A 168 8.24 0.99 -10.09
CA VAL A 168 8.61 1.57 -8.79
C VAL A 168 7.48 1.36 -7.77
N LEU A 169 6.24 1.60 -8.19
CA LEU A 169 5.06 1.38 -7.35
C LEU A 169 4.88 -0.11 -6.99
N HIS A 170 5.11 -1.03 -7.93
CA HIS A 170 5.06 -2.48 -7.69
C HIS A 170 6.08 -2.93 -6.67
N ILE A 171 7.28 -2.37 -6.70
CA ILE A 171 8.32 -2.64 -5.71
C ILE A 171 7.88 -2.20 -4.32
N PHE A 172 7.33 -1.00 -4.21
CA PHE A 172 6.80 -0.48 -2.96
C PHE A 172 5.69 -1.38 -2.42
N VAL A 173 4.68 -1.69 -3.25
CA VAL A 173 3.57 -2.58 -2.89
C VAL A 173 4.07 -3.95 -2.46
N SER A 174 5.03 -4.53 -3.20
CA SER A 174 5.60 -5.85 -2.93
C SER A 174 6.49 -5.93 -1.70
N SER A 175 6.76 -4.79 -1.06
CA SER A 175 7.59 -4.71 0.15
C SER A 175 6.76 -4.28 1.36
N ASN A 176 5.77 -3.37 1.18
CA ASN A 176 5.07 -2.72 2.30
C ASN A 176 3.58 -3.05 2.41
N ILE A 177 2.90 -3.39 1.32
CA ILE A 177 1.44 -3.56 1.30
C ILE A 177 1.02 -5.01 1.07
N ASN A 178 1.70 -5.73 0.18
CA ASN A 178 1.52 -7.17 -0.02
C ASN A 178 2.89 -7.82 -0.14
N PRO A 179 3.63 -7.96 0.97
CA PRO A 179 5.01 -8.39 0.92
C PRO A 179 5.13 -9.79 0.29
N THR A 180 6.04 -9.97 -0.66
CA THR A 180 6.25 -11.26 -1.32
C THR A 180 7.71 -11.51 -1.68
N ARG A 181 8.10 -12.80 -1.69
CA ARG A 181 9.40 -13.24 -2.23
C ARG A 181 9.40 -13.28 -3.76
N GLN A 182 8.26 -13.56 -4.38
CA GLN A 182 8.15 -13.67 -5.83
C GLN A 182 7.78 -12.31 -6.42
N ARG A 183 8.79 -11.49 -6.72
CA ARG A 183 8.58 -10.14 -7.29
C ARG A 183 8.45 -10.12 -8.81
N LYS A 184 8.94 -11.16 -9.49
CA LYS A 184 8.93 -11.23 -10.96
C LYS A 184 7.52 -11.37 -11.55
N ARG A 185 6.67 -12.10 -10.84
CA ARG A 185 5.29 -12.40 -11.22
C ARG A 185 4.35 -11.90 -10.15
N PHE A 186 3.17 -11.43 -10.50
CA PHE A 186 2.17 -11.01 -9.52
C PHE A 186 0.74 -11.37 -9.91
N THR A 187 -0.13 -11.41 -8.89
CA THR A 187 -1.53 -11.82 -8.99
C THR A 187 -2.39 -10.71 -9.58
N GLU A 188 -3.59 -11.08 -10.04
CA GLU A 188 -4.62 -10.12 -10.47
C GLU A 188 -4.96 -9.13 -9.35
N HIS A 189 -5.08 -9.59 -8.11
CA HIS A 189 -5.31 -8.73 -6.95
C HIS A 189 -4.26 -7.62 -6.81
N ARG A 190 -2.97 -7.94 -7.00
CA ARG A 190 -1.91 -6.93 -6.99
C ARG A 190 -1.98 -6.02 -8.21
N ALA A 191 -2.37 -6.54 -9.38
CA ALA A 191 -2.58 -5.73 -10.59
C ALA A 191 -3.68 -4.68 -10.36
N ILE A 192 -4.79 -5.08 -9.74
CA ILE A 192 -5.90 -4.20 -9.38
C ILE A 192 -5.45 -3.14 -8.37
N LEU A 193 -4.69 -3.54 -7.34
CA LEU A 193 -4.09 -2.60 -6.38
C LEU A 193 -3.20 -1.57 -7.08
N LEU A 194 -2.30 -2.00 -7.96
CA LEU A 194 -1.44 -1.09 -8.72
C LEU A 194 -2.24 -0.14 -9.60
N HIS A 195 -3.26 -0.64 -10.29
CA HIS A 195 -4.15 0.16 -11.13
C HIS A 195 -4.88 1.24 -10.32
N HIS A 196 -5.43 0.90 -9.16
CA HIS A 196 -6.14 1.86 -8.31
C HIS A 196 -5.21 2.91 -7.71
N LEU A 197 -4.02 2.50 -7.27
CA LEU A 197 -3.02 3.43 -6.75
C LEU A 197 -2.53 4.39 -7.83
N ALA A 198 -2.22 3.88 -9.01
CA ALA A 198 -1.79 4.71 -10.13
C ALA A 198 -2.86 5.71 -10.59
N ARG A 199 -4.14 5.40 -10.36
CA ARG A 199 -5.27 6.31 -10.62
C ARG A 199 -5.61 7.20 -9.43
N LEU A 200 -4.74 7.26 -8.42
CA LEU A 200 -4.90 8.12 -7.24
C LEU A 200 -6.23 7.89 -6.52
N ARG A 201 -6.69 6.63 -6.47
CA ARG A 201 -7.86 6.26 -5.67
C ARG A 201 -7.42 6.09 -4.22
N LYS A 202 -8.23 6.60 -3.29
CA LYS A 202 -8.03 6.39 -1.86
C LYS A 202 -8.52 4.99 -1.51
N ILE A 203 -7.60 4.04 -1.37
CA ILE A 203 -7.93 2.64 -1.06
C ILE A 203 -8.02 2.47 0.45
N ASP A 204 -8.98 1.66 0.92
CA ASP A 204 -9.02 1.21 2.33
C ASP A 204 -7.85 0.26 2.62
N LEU A 205 -6.67 0.86 2.86
CA LEU A 205 -5.43 0.13 3.06
C LEU A 205 -5.43 -0.65 4.38
N GLY A 206 -6.05 -0.10 5.44
CA GLY A 206 -6.18 -0.78 6.72
C GLY A 206 -6.97 -2.09 6.58
N ALA A 207 -8.11 -2.04 5.88
CA ALA A 207 -8.90 -3.24 5.60
C ALA A 207 -8.14 -4.23 4.72
N HIS A 208 -7.46 -3.75 3.68
CA HIS A 208 -6.68 -4.60 2.78
C HIS A 208 -5.51 -5.32 3.48
N ILE A 209 -4.76 -4.62 4.34
CA ILE A 209 -3.66 -5.23 5.12
C ILE A 209 -4.22 -6.23 6.14
N PHE A 210 -5.33 -5.89 6.80
CA PHE A 210 -6.00 -6.82 7.72
C PHE A 210 -6.37 -8.13 7.02
N GLU A 211 -7.03 -8.02 5.88
CA GLU A 211 -7.49 -9.17 5.10
C GLU A 211 -6.32 -10.03 4.63
N PHE A 212 -5.26 -9.40 4.13
CA PHE A 212 -4.08 -10.11 3.68
C PHE A 212 -3.37 -10.85 4.83
N ILE A 213 -3.26 -10.26 6.02
CA ILE A 213 -2.69 -10.94 7.20
C ILE A 213 -3.60 -12.08 7.66
N ARG A 214 -4.92 -11.91 7.63
CA ARG A 214 -5.92 -12.92 7.97
C ARG A 214 -5.82 -14.15 7.05
N GLU A 215 -5.78 -13.91 5.74
CA GLU A 215 -5.57 -14.96 4.74
C GLU A 215 -4.23 -15.68 4.96
N LEU A 216 -3.15 -14.91 5.19
CA LEU A 216 -1.85 -15.51 5.46
C LEU A 216 -1.89 -16.40 6.70
N ALA A 217 -2.40 -15.90 7.82
CA ALA A 217 -2.40 -16.61 9.09
C ALA A 217 -3.26 -17.88 9.08
N THR A 218 -4.29 -17.93 8.24
CA THR A 218 -5.17 -19.10 8.08
C THR A 218 -4.66 -20.12 7.07
N THR A 219 -3.63 -19.79 6.27
CA THR A 219 -2.98 -20.74 5.36
C THR A 219 -1.86 -21.52 6.02
N VAL A 220 -1.79 -22.82 5.73
CA VAL A 220 -0.84 -23.79 6.33
C VAL A 220 0.64 -23.43 6.04
N ASP A 221 0.91 -22.67 4.98
CA ASP A 221 2.26 -22.25 4.55
C ASP A 221 2.83 -21.01 5.27
N SER A 222 2.07 -20.42 6.20
CA SER A 222 2.44 -19.21 6.97
C SER A 222 3.72 -19.33 7.79
N GLN A 223 4.20 -20.55 8.06
CA GLN A 223 5.34 -20.80 8.93
C GLN A 223 6.73 -20.47 8.34
N ARG A 224 6.83 -20.07 7.05
CA ARG A 224 8.14 -19.89 6.39
C ARG A 224 8.56 -18.45 6.12
N THR A 225 7.66 -17.47 6.24
CA THR A 225 8.00 -16.06 5.99
C THR A 225 7.24 -15.13 6.93
N ILE A 226 7.98 -14.35 7.72
CA ILE A 226 7.42 -13.34 8.62
C ILE A 226 7.04 -12.12 7.77
N HIS A 227 5.74 -11.85 7.66
CA HIS A 227 5.19 -10.68 6.97
C HIS A 227 4.81 -9.60 7.98
N PHE A 228 4.90 -8.32 7.59
CA PHE A 228 4.47 -7.18 8.42
C PHE A 228 5.11 -7.11 9.81
N SER A 229 6.38 -7.51 9.94
CA SER A 229 7.04 -7.63 11.24
C SER A 229 6.98 -6.34 12.06
N CYS A 230 7.29 -5.19 11.45
CA CYS A 230 7.25 -3.89 12.12
C CYS A 230 5.83 -3.49 12.58
N LEU A 231 4.82 -3.74 11.74
CA LEU A 231 3.42 -3.47 12.07
C LEU A 231 2.96 -4.33 13.24
N ILE A 232 3.17 -5.65 13.16
CA ILE A 232 2.73 -6.58 14.18
C ILE A 232 3.45 -6.29 15.50
N SER A 233 4.78 -6.12 15.47
CA SER A 233 5.54 -5.72 16.65
C SER A 233 5.04 -4.41 17.26
N GLY A 234 4.81 -3.39 16.44
CA GLY A 234 4.31 -2.11 16.94
C GLY A 234 2.88 -2.19 17.49
N LEU A 235 2.00 -3.01 16.90
CA LEU A 235 0.65 -3.25 17.45
C LEU A 235 0.68 -3.99 18.78
N CYS A 236 1.62 -4.91 18.98
CA CYS A 236 1.84 -5.57 20.26
C CYS A 236 2.35 -4.57 21.31
N LEU A 237 3.39 -3.80 20.98
CA LEU A 237 4.01 -2.85 21.91
C LEU A 237 3.08 -1.71 22.32
N THR A 238 2.26 -1.21 21.39
CA THR A 238 1.25 -0.16 21.69
C THR A 238 0.09 -0.65 22.54
N GLN A 239 0.02 -1.96 22.79
CA GLN A 239 -0.94 -2.60 23.69
C GLN A 239 -0.25 -3.23 24.89
N ASP A 240 0.94 -2.72 25.26
CA ASP A 240 1.69 -3.11 26.45
C ASP A 240 2.09 -4.59 26.48
N VAL A 241 2.36 -5.19 25.31
CA VAL A 241 3.00 -6.51 25.23
C VAL A 241 4.47 -6.42 25.61
N SER A 242 4.80 -7.01 26.76
CA SER A 242 6.17 -7.07 27.28
C SER A 242 7.11 -7.83 26.36
N LEU A 243 8.27 -7.25 26.07
CA LEU A 243 9.39 -7.92 25.41
C LEU A 243 10.12 -8.85 26.38
N PHE A 244 10.62 -9.99 25.90
CA PHE A 244 11.54 -10.79 26.70
C PHE A 244 12.93 -10.15 26.65
N SER A 245 13.70 -10.25 27.75
CA SER A 245 15.02 -9.61 27.87
C SER A 245 16.07 -10.15 26.89
N THR A 246 15.82 -11.32 26.29
CA THR A 246 16.70 -11.96 25.31
C THR A 246 16.35 -11.63 23.86
N GLU A 247 15.32 -10.82 23.62
CA GLU A 247 14.85 -10.53 22.27
C GLU A 247 15.64 -9.39 21.63
N GLU A 248 16.26 -9.71 20.51
CA GLU A 248 16.97 -8.74 19.70
C GLU A 248 16.00 -8.10 18.69
N ALA A 249 16.12 -6.78 18.57
CA ALA A 249 15.33 -6.01 17.63
C ALA A 249 15.99 -6.08 16.24
N ASP A 250 15.25 -6.56 15.25
CA ASP A 250 15.65 -6.38 13.86
C ASP A 250 15.36 -4.91 13.48
N PRO A 251 16.34 -4.15 12.99
CA PRO A 251 16.10 -2.80 12.53
C PRO A 251 15.04 -2.83 11.42
N PRO A 252 14.20 -1.78 11.29
CA PRO A 252 13.21 -1.71 10.24
C PRO A 252 13.89 -1.92 8.89
N ALA A 253 13.56 -3.03 8.22
CA ALA A 253 14.25 -3.42 7.00
C ALA A 253 14.06 -2.32 5.95
N PRO A 254 15.14 -1.74 5.39
CA PRO A 254 14.99 -0.74 4.33
C PRO A 254 14.24 -1.37 3.16
N LEU A 255 13.35 -0.59 2.53
CA LEU A 255 12.27 -1.05 1.64
C LEU A 255 12.77 -1.89 0.44
N LEU A 256 14.08 -1.87 0.18
CA LEU A 256 14.84 -2.51 -0.90
C LEU A 256 16.29 -2.66 -0.42
N LYS A 257 16.91 -3.78 -0.75
CA LYS A 257 18.38 -3.82 -0.78
C LYS A 257 18.82 -2.92 -1.94
N ALA A 258 19.70 -1.94 -1.70
CA ALA A 258 20.22 -1.01 -2.72
C ALA A 258 20.62 -1.70 -4.04
N ARG A 259 21.21 -2.90 -3.95
CA ARG A 259 21.57 -3.76 -5.09
C ARG A 259 20.42 -4.14 -6.03
N SER A 260 19.17 -4.11 -5.58
CA SER A 260 18.01 -4.46 -6.41
C SER A 260 17.60 -3.33 -7.36
N VAL A 261 17.97 -2.08 -7.03
CA VAL A 261 17.72 -0.88 -7.84
C VAL A 261 18.89 -0.63 -8.80
N GLU A 262 20.13 -0.73 -8.32
CA GLU A 262 21.34 -0.59 -9.18
C GLU A 262 21.38 -1.62 -10.32
N ASN A 263 21.03 -2.88 -10.04
CA ASN A 263 20.92 -3.94 -11.06
C ASN A 263 19.76 -3.72 -12.05
N SER A 264 18.80 -2.87 -11.72
CA SER A 264 17.66 -2.55 -12.59
C SER A 264 17.93 -1.35 -13.47
N GLU A 265 18.61 -0.32 -12.98
CA GLU A 265 19.03 0.82 -13.80
C GLU A 265 20.05 0.41 -14.87
N THR A 266 20.98 -0.48 -14.52
CA THR A 266 21.93 -1.06 -15.49
C THR A 266 21.26 -1.94 -16.54
N LYS A 267 20.21 -2.70 -16.20
CA LYS A 267 19.46 -3.51 -17.17
C LYS A 267 18.52 -2.70 -18.06
N ILE A 268 17.95 -1.61 -17.54
CA ILE A 268 17.05 -0.72 -18.28
C ILE A 268 17.85 0.21 -19.20
N ALA A 269 19.00 0.72 -18.74
CA ALA A 269 19.94 1.46 -19.58
C ALA A 269 20.51 0.60 -20.73
N ALA A 270 20.74 -0.69 -20.49
CA ALA A 270 21.15 -1.64 -21.53
C ALA A 270 19.99 -2.14 -22.43
N GLY A 271 18.73 -1.93 -22.02
CA GLY A 271 17.53 -2.38 -22.74
C GLY A 271 16.93 -1.36 -23.70
N GLY A 272 17.43 -0.12 -23.70
CA GLY A 272 16.97 0.98 -24.55
C GLY A 272 17.46 0.90 -26.01
N SER A 273 17.36 -0.26 -26.65
CA SER A 273 17.24 -0.41 -28.12
C SER A 273 17.19 -1.90 -28.48
N ARG A 274 16.08 -2.56 -28.16
CA ARG A 274 15.73 -3.81 -28.84
C ARG A 274 14.26 -3.76 -29.20
N VAL A 275 13.99 -3.24 -30.39
CA VAL A 275 12.85 -3.66 -31.20
C VAL A 275 13.00 -5.17 -31.38
N HIS A 276 12.44 -5.94 -30.46
CA HIS A 276 12.26 -7.36 -30.66
C HIS A 276 11.20 -7.50 -31.74
N ALA A 277 11.66 -7.71 -32.98
CA ALA A 277 10.88 -8.42 -33.97
C ALA A 277 10.30 -9.68 -33.30
N ALA A 278 8.99 -9.87 -33.45
CA ALA A 278 8.28 -11.01 -32.91
C ALA A 278 9.02 -12.33 -33.24
N PRO A 279 9.12 -13.28 -32.30
CA PRO A 279 9.54 -14.62 -32.68
C PRO A 279 8.47 -15.19 -33.59
N ALA A 280 8.83 -15.47 -34.84
CA ALA A 280 7.98 -16.17 -35.78
C ALA A 280 7.41 -17.43 -35.10
N MET A 281 6.08 -17.53 -35.07
CA MET A 281 5.40 -18.74 -34.68
C MET A 281 5.91 -19.89 -35.54
N ASN A 282 6.47 -20.90 -34.90
CA ASN A 282 6.78 -22.17 -35.55
C ASN A 282 5.46 -22.93 -35.68
N VAL A 283 4.68 -22.58 -36.71
CA VAL A 283 3.48 -23.30 -37.13
C VAL A 283 3.93 -24.47 -37.99
N GLY A 284 3.63 -25.69 -37.52
CA GLY A 284 3.41 -26.88 -38.33
C GLY A 284 4.45 -27.21 -39.41
N LYS A 285 5.47 -27.99 -39.04
CA LYS A 285 5.87 -29.11 -39.90
C LYS A 285 4.80 -30.17 -39.70
N ASP A 286 3.84 -30.25 -40.61
CA ASP A 286 3.06 -31.43 -40.98
C ASP A 286 1.97 -30.96 -41.95
N TYR A 287 1.85 -31.64 -43.08
CA TYR A 287 1.01 -31.34 -44.26
C TYR A 287 1.54 -30.31 -45.26
N LEU A 288 2.33 -30.80 -46.21
CA LEU A 288 2.16 -30.61 -47.67
C LEU A 288 3.17 -31.52 -48.38
N ASP A 289 2.95 -32.83 -48.30
CA ASP A 289 3.37 -33.76 -49.34
C ASP A 289 2.30 -33.69 -50.43
N ASP A 290 2.47 -32.75 -51.36
CA ASP A 290 1.85 -32.83 -52.67
C ASP A 290 2.91 -32.47 -53.70
N ALA A 291 3.28 -33.49 -54.48
CA ALA A 291 4.30 -33.45 -55.49
C ALA A 291 4.04 -32.31 -56.49
N ALA A 292 5.00 -31.39 -56.60
CA ALA A 292 5.08 -30.51 -57.75
C ALA A 292 5.23 -31.39 -59.01
N PRO A 293 4.44 -31.18 -60.08
CA PRO A 293 4.64 -31.89 -61.32
C PRO A 293 6.00 -31.52 -61.90
N ALA A 294 6.75 -32.54 -62.32
CA ALA A 294 8.06 -32.39 -62.95
C ALA A 294 7.98 -31.38 -64.12
N PRO A 295 9.01 -30.53 -64.31
CA PRO A 295 9.05 -29.62 -65.45
C PRO A 295 9.03 -30.42 -66.76
N PRO A 296 8.30 -29.96 -67.80
CA PRO A 296 8.26 -30.66 -69.08
C PRO A 296 9.67 -30.71 -69.70
N PRO A 297 9.99 -31.80 -70.43
CA PRO A 297 11.29 -31.94 -71.06
C PRO A 297 11.54 -30.83 -72.08
N ALA A 298 12.75 -30.29 -72.05
CA ALA A 298 13.20 -29.23 -72.95
C ALA A 298 12.99 -29.62 -74.42
N PRO A 299 12.38 -28.75 -75.26
CA PRO A 299 12.38 -28.97 -76.69
C PRO A 299 13.81 -28.78 -77.22
N ALA A 300 14.33 -29.84 -77.82
CA ALA A 300 15.56 -29.82 -78.58
C ALA A 300 15.43 -28.84 -79.76
N GLY A 301 16.40 -27.93 -79.89
CA GLY A 301 16.61 -27.13 -81.10
C GLY A 301 15.84 -25.80 -81.17
N GLY A 302 16.08 -24.90 -80.22
CA GLY A 302 15.67 -23.49 -80.33
C GLY A 302 16.91 -22.59 -80.33
N SER A 303 17.03 -21.70 -81.31
CA SER A 303 18.09 -20.69 -81.41
C SER A 303 18.22 -19.90 -80.10
N ASP A 304 19.45 -19.54 -79.71
CA ASP A 304 19.83 -18.76 -78.50
C ASP A 304 18.85 -17.62 -78.14
N LEU A 305 18.27 -16.96 -79.14
CA LEU A 305 17.22 -15.94 -79.00
C LEU A 305 15.91 -16.39 -78.31
N SER A 306 15.44 -17.62 -78.51
CA SER A 306 14.19 -18.09 -77.90
C SER A 306 14.33 -18.34 -76.40
N ILE A 307 15.53 -18.73 -75.96
CA ILE A 307 15.85 -18.91 -74.54
C ILE A 307 15.96 -17.54 -73.87
N GLN A 308 16.63 -16.58 -74.51
CA GLN A 308 16.73 -15.20 -74.01
C GLN A 308 15.36 -14.51 -73.91
N LEU A 309 14.46 -14.73 -74.88
CA LEU A 309 13.10 -14.18 -74.84
C LEU A 309 12.26 -14.79 -73.71
N ALA A 310 12.37 -16.10 -73.46
CA ALA A 310 11.67 -16.76 -72.36
C ALA A 310 12.17 -16.27 -70.99
N GLN A 311 13.49 -16.08 -70.84
CA GLN A 311 14.09 -15.51 -69.63
C GLN A 311 13.64 -14.06 -69.39
N LEU A 312 13.56 -13.24 -70.45
CA LEU A 312 13.08 -11.86 -70.37
C LEU A 312 11.62 -11.79 -69.90
N MET A 313 10.75 -12.65 -70.43
CA MET A 313 9.34 -12.70 -70.05
C MET A 313 9.16 -13.20 -68.60
N ALA A 314 10.00 -14.13 -68.15
CA ALA A 314 10.01 -14.59 -66.75
C ALA A 314 10.43 -13.47 -65.79
N ALA A 315 11.51 -12.73 -66.12
CA ALA A 315 11.97 -11.57 -65.34
C ALA A 315 10.92 -10.44 -65.30
N GLN A 316 10.22 -10.19 -66.41
CA GLN A 316 9.14 -9.21 -66.47
C GLN A 316 7.94 -9.62 -65.58
N THR A 317 7.63 -10.91 -65.53
CA THR A 317 6.59 -11.44 -64.64
C THR A 317 6.97 -11.32 -63.17
N GLU A 318 8.23 -11.59 -62.82
CA GLU A 318 8.75 -11.44 -61.46
C GLU A 318 8.77 -9.97 -61.01
N MET A 319 9.18 -9.06 -61.89
CA MET A 319 9.11 -7.62 -61.65
C MET A 319 7.66 -7.15 -61.42
N GLY A 320 6.70 -7.68 -62.18
CA GLY A 320 5.28 -7.41 -61.97
C GLY A 320 4.78 -7.85 -60.60
N ARG A 321 5.21 -9.02 -60.11
CA ARG A 321 4.89 -9.49 -58.75
C ARG A 321 5.53 -8.60 -57.69
N ALA A 322 6.79 -8.21 -57.87
CA ALA A 322 7.49 -7.33 -56.94
C ALA A 322 6.78 -5.96 -56.81
N ILE A 323 6.35 -5.38 -57.94
CA ILE A 323 5.58 -4.12 -57.95
C ILE A 323 4.25 -4.29 -57.20
N SER A 324 3.53 -5.39 -57.43
CA SER A 324 2.28 -5.66 -56.72
C SER A 324 2.48 -5.80 -55.21
N THR A 325 3.57 -6.46 -54.77
CA THR A 325 3.91 -6.58 -53.35
C THR A 325 4.24 -5.23 -52.73
N ILE A 326 5.02 -4.40 -53.43
CA ILE A 326 5.37 -3.05 -52.96
C ILE A 326 4.11 -2.19 -52.83
N GLN A 327 3.19 -2.25 -53.81
CA GLN A 327 1.92 -1.54 -53.74
C GLN A 327 1.07 -1.98 -52.53
N GLY A 328 1.04 -3.27 -52.23
CA GLY A 328 0.37 -3.79 -51.03
C GLY A 328 0.98 -3.25 -49.73
N VAL A 329 2.32 -3.23 -49.63
CA VAL A 329 3.02 -2.67 -48.45
C VAL A 329 2.74 -1.17 -48.30
N VAL A 330 2.77 -0.41 -49.40
CA VAL A 330 2.44 1.03 -49.38
C VAL A 330 1.01 1.27 -48.87
N LEU A 331 0.05 0.45 -49.30
CA LEU A 331 -1.35 0.55 -48.82
C LEU A 331 -1.45 0.29 -47.30
N HIS A 332 -0.74 -0.72 -46.80
CA HIS A 332 -0.71 -1.01 -45.36
C HIS A 332 -0.05 0.11 -44.54
N ILE A 333 1.03 0.71 -45.06
CA ILE A 333 1.67 1.87 -44.43
C ILE A 333 0.71 3.05 -44.39
N GLN A 334 -0.02 3.30 -45.47
CA GLN A 334 -1.01 4.38 -45.53
C GLN A 334 -2.13 4.18 -44.49
N GLN A 335 -2.66 2.96 -44.39
CA GLN A 335 -3.68 2.62 -43.39
C GLN A 335 -3.17 2.78 -41.95
N ALA A 336 -1.94 2.33 -41.67
CA ALA A 336 -1.34 2.48 -40.36
C ALA A 336 -1.12 3.96 -40.00
N HIS A 337 -0.71 4.79 -40.97
CA HIS A 337 -0.55 6.22 -40.80
C HIS A 337 -1.87 6.91 -40.44
N ASP A 338 -2.97 6.56 -41.11
CA ASP A 338 -4.28 7.15 -40.83
C ASP A 338 -4.81 6.78 -39.43
N VAL A 339 -4.56 5.56 -38.97
CA VAL A 339 -4.89 5.13 -37.59
C VAL A 339 -4.10 5.96 -36.57
N VAL A 340 -2.78 6.11 -36.76
CA VAL A 340 -1.93 6.90 -35.86
C VAL A 340 -2.38 8.37 -35.80
N LEU A 341 -2.77 8.95 -36.93
CA LEU A 341 -3.33 10.31 -36.97
C LEU A 341 -4.66 10.42 -36.22
N GLY A 342 -5.51 9.40 -36.31
CA GLY A 342 -6.75 9.30 -35.55
C GLY A 342 -6.49 9.31 -34.03
N ASP A 343 -5.58 8.45 -33.59
CA ASP A 343 -5.21 8.35 -32.17
C ASP A 343 -4.58 9.64 -31.65
N LEU A 344 -3.73 10.29 -32.46
CA LEU A 344 -3.11 11.57 -32.08
C LEU A 344 -4.16 12.67 -31.87
N ARG A 345 -5.23 12.70 -32.67
CA ARG A 345 -6.35 13.64 -32.46
C ARG A 345 -7.09 13.36 -31.16
N VAL A 346 -7.34 12.09 -30.84
CA VAL A 346 -8.00 11.68 -29.60
C VAL A 346 -7.14 12.08 -28.39
N VAL A 347 -5.84 11.80 -28.42
CA VAL A 347 -4.90 12.19 -27.35
C VAL A 347 -4.87 13.71 -27.17
N THR A 348 -4.83 14.47 -28.26
CA THR A 348 -4.86 15.93 -28.23
C THR A 348 -6.14 16.46 -27.56
N GLY A 349 -7.29 15.82 -27.82
CA GLY A 349 -8.55 16.12 -27.13
C GLY A 349 -8.48 15.90 -25.62
N HIS A 350 -7.96 14.74 -25.20
CA HIS A 350 -7.79 14.42 -23.77
C HIS A 350 -6.83 15.39 -23.06
N VAL A 351 -5.76 15.83 -23.72
CA VAL A 351 -4.84 16.84 -23.19
C VAL A 351 -5.59 18.17 -22.95
N GLY A 352 -6.46 18.58 -23.87
CA GLY A 352 -7.30 19.76 -23.70
C GLY A 352 -8.28 19.66 -22.53
N ASP A 353 -8.88 18.48 -22.33
CA ASP A 353 -9.78 18.22 -21.19
C ASP A 353 -9.03 18.26 -19.86
N LEU A 354 -7.82 17.67 -19.80
CA LEU A 354 -6.94 17.72 -18.63
C LEU A 354 -6.53 19.15 -18.28
N GLN A 355 -6.19 19.97 -19.29
CA GLN A 355 -5.86 21.38 -19.07
C GLN A 355 -7.06 22.17 -18.50
N ARG A 356 -8.29 21.90 -18.96
CA ARG A 356 -9.51 22.50 -18.40
C ARG A 356 -9.75 22.07 -16.95
N ALA A 357 -9.55 20.79 -16.65
CA ALA A 357 -9.69 20.26 -15.29
C ALA A 357 -8.65 20.85 -14.32
N ASP A 358 -7.41 21.00 -14.77
CA ASP A 358 -6.34 21.63 -14.00
C ASP A 358 -6.61 23.13 -13.73
N ALA A 359 -7.08 23.87 -14.75
CA ALA A 359 -7.49 25.26 -14.58
C ALA A 359 -8.63 25.41 -13.55
N MET A 360 -9.63 24.52 -13.59
CA MET A 360 -10.72 24.51 -12.61
C MET A 360 -10.21 24.18 -11.19
N THR A 361 -9.30 23.22 -11.07
CA THR A 361 -8.69 22.85 -9.78
C THR A 361 -7.90 24.01 -9.19
N ARG A 362 -7.11 24.71 -10.00
CA ARG A 362 -6.38 25.92 -9.58
C ARG A 362 -7.31 27.05 -9.15
N SER A 363 -8.44 27.22 -9.83
CA SER A 363 -9.47 28.19 -9.44
C SER A 363 -10.08 27.85 -8.09
N ASN A 364 -10.46 26.60 -7.87
CA ASN A 364 -11.05 26.15 -6.61
C ASN A 364 -10.08 26.31 -5.44
N LEU A 365 -8.79 26.00 -5.64
CA LEU A 365 -7.75 26.20 -4.63
C LEU A 365 -7.63 27.66 -4.20
N ARG A 366 -7.69 28.61 -5.14
CA ARG A 366 -7.69 30.06 -4.81
C ARG A 366 -8.90 30.46 -3.99
N THR A 367 -10.08 29.92 -4.31
CA THR A 367 -11.30 30.17 -3.53
C THR A 367 -11.18 29.62 -2.11
N PHE A 368 -10.64 28.41 -1.95
CA PHE A 368 -10.38 27.83 -0.62
C PHE A 368 -9.36 28.64 0.18
N ASP A 369 -8.29 29.09 -0.46
CA ASP A 369 -7.26 29.91 0.19
C ASP A 369 -7.85 31.25 0.69
N TYR A 370 -8.70 31.90 -0.11
CA TYR A 370 -9.42 33.09 0.31
C TYR A 370 -10.35 32.83 1.50
N GLN A 371 -11.11 31.73 1.47
CA GLN A 371 -11.99 31.35 2.58
C GLN A 371 -11.20 31.04 3.87
N TYR A 372 -10.04 30.41 3.74
CA TYR A 372 -9.16 30.12 4.87
C TYR A 372 -8.66 31.42 5.52
N HIS A 373 -8.20 32.40 4.72
CA HIS A 373 -7.75 33.70 5.24
C HIS A 373 -8.89 34.47 5.93
N GLN A 374 -10.09 34.46 5.35
CA GLN A 374 -11.28 35.05 5.98
C GLN A 374 -11.59 34.42 7.34
N LEU A 375 -11.51 33.09 7.44
CA LEU A 375 -11.72 32.38 8.70
C LEU A 375 -10.62 32.69 9.72
N HIS A 376 -9.36 32.72 9.28
CA HIS A 376 -8.21 33.05 10.12
C HIS A 376 -8.34 34.46 10.73
N ASP A 377 -8.78 35.44 9.95
CA ASP A 377 -9.03 36.81 10.43
C ASP A 377 -10.18 36.85 11.45
N GLN A 378 -11.23 36.05 11.23
CA GLN A 378 -12.33 35.93 12.20
C GLN A 378 -11.85 35.33 13.53
N VAL A 379 -11.06 34.26 13.49
CA VAL A 379 -10.49 33.63 14.69
C VAL A 379 -9.56 34.61 15.42
N SER A 380 -8.74 35.35 14.69
CA SER A 380 -7.85 36.36 15.26
C SER A 380 -8.63 37.47 15.97
N ARG A 381 -9.73 37.95 15.37
CA ARG A 381 -10.64 38.91 16.02
C ARG A 381 -11.28 38.32 17.29
N ILE A 382 -11.70 37.06 17.28
CA ILE A 382 -12.25 36.39 18.47
C ILE A 382 -11.18 36.32 19.57
N GLY A 383 -9.95 35.95 19.23
CA GLY A 383 -8.82 35.93 20.17
C GLY A 383 -8.61 37.28 20.87
N SER A 384 -8.56 38.37 20.12
CA SER A 384 -8.41 39.72 20.70
C SER A 384 -9.57 40.11 21.64
N ARG A 385 -10.81 39.66 21.33
CA ARG A 385 -11.96 39.88 22.19
C ARG A 385 -11.90 39.07 23.48
N MET A 386 -11.39 37.84 23.43
CA MET A 386 -11.20 37.02 24.62
C MET A 386 -10.14 37.63 25.55
N GLU A 387 -9.03 38.13 25.01
CA GLU A 387 -8.00 38.81 25.78
C GLU A 387 -8.55 40.06 26.50
N THR A 388 -9.39 40.85 25.80
CA THR A 388 -10.09 41.99 26.41
C THR A 388 -11.05 41.55 27.54
N ILE A 389 -11.71 40.40 27.39
CA ILE A 389 -12.60 39.84 28.43
C ILE A 389 -11.77 39.43 29.64
N ASP A 390 -10.64 38.75 29.45
CA ASP A 390 -9.75 38.32 30.53
C ASP A 390 -9.21 39.51 31.32
N GLU A 391 -8.80 40.59 30.65
CA GLU A 391 -8.39 41.84 31.32
C GLU A 391 -9.52 42.44 32.17
N ASN A 392 -10.75 42.43 31.66
CA ASN A 392 -11.91 42.95 32.39
C ASN A 392 -12.24 42.06 33.60
N VAL A 393 -12.19 40.74 33.46
CA VAL A 393 -12.39 39.79 34.57
C VAL A 393 -11.33 40.00 35.65
N ALA A 394 -10.05 40.15 35.26
CA ALA A 394 -8.96 40.44 36.20
C ALA A 394 -9.20 41.76 36.96
N ARG A 395 -9.66 42.80 36.27
CA ARG A 395 -9.98 44.11 36.88
C ARG A 395 -11.14 44.01 37.88
N ILE A 396 -12.22 43.31 37.51
CA ILE A 396 -13.38 43.07 38.39
C ILE A 396 -12.95 42.29 39.64
N SER A 397 -12.15 41.24 39.46
CA SER A 397 -11.63 40.43 40.57
C SER A 397 -10.76 41.26 41.54
N GLY A 398 -9.95 42.18 41.01
CA GLY A 398 -9.20 43.16 41.80
C GLY A 398 -10.11 44.09 42.61
N THR A 399 -11.18 44.63 42.00
CA THR A 399 -12.14 45.48 42.73
C THR A 399 -12.87 44.72 43.84
N ILE A 400 -13.31 43.48 43.59
CA ILE A 400 -13.96 42.65 44.61
C ILE A 400 -13.02 42.40 45.79
N SER A 401 -11.75 42.07 45.51
CA SER A 401 -10.72 41.88 46.53
C SER A 401 -10.54 43.14 47.39
N SER A 402 -10.47 44.32 46.77
CA SER A 402 -10.33 45.58 47.50
C SER A 402 -11.53 45.90 48.40
N PHE A 403 -12.75 45.63 47.90
CA PHE A 403 -13.98 45.83 48.66
C PHE A 403 -14.08 44.87 49.85
N SER A 404 -13.68 43.61 49.65
CA SER A 404 -13.62 42.62 50.73
C SER A 404 -12.63 43.04 51.84
N GLN A 405 -11.46 43.60 51.47
CA GLN A 405 -10.51 44.14 52.45
C GLN A 405 -11.06 45.35 53.21
N GLN A 406 -11.79 46.25 52.55
CA GLN A 406 -12.47 47.36 53.22
C GLN A 406 -13.51 46.85 54.22
N LEU A 407 -14.32 45.87 53.84
CA LEU A 407 -15.30 45.26 54.75
C LEU A 407 -14.65 44.62 55.99
N ALA A 408 -13.51 43.97 55.83
CA ALA A 408 -12.75 43.38 56.94
C ALA A 408 -12.12 44.43 57.87
N SER A 409 -11.97 45.68 57.43
CA SER A 409 -11.39 46.77 58.21
C SER A 409 -12.39 47.56 59.07
N PHE A 410 -13.69 47.25 59.00
CA PHE A 410 -14.67 47.86 59.89
C PHE A 410 -14.48 47.35 61.33
N PRO A 411 -14.31 48.25 62.32
CA PRO A 411 -14.11 47.85 63.70
C PRO A 411 -15.40 47.23 64.27
N THR A 412 -15.32 45.98 64.71
CA THR A 412 -16.34 45.28 65.50
C THR A 412 -16.51 45.99 66.85
N SER A 413 -17.35 47.02 66.86
CA SER A 413 -17.71 47.76 68.06
C SER A 413 -19.14 47.38 68.46
N ALA A 414 -19.23 46.50 69.46
CA ALA A 414 -20.33 46.31 70.41
C ALA A 414 -21.79 46.28 69.93
N SER A 415 -22.46 45.15 70.17
CA SER A 415 -23.80 45.17 70.78
C SER A 415 -24.07 43.88 71.54
N THR A 416 -23.66 43.87 72.81
CA THR A 416 -24.28 43.07 73.85
C THR A 416 -25.72 43.55 74.07
N GLY A 417 -26.71 42.69 73.80
CA GLY A 417 -28.14 42.92 74.03
C GLY A 417 -28.92 41.61 73.87
N PRO A 418 -30.02 41.39 74.61
CA PRO A 418 -30.13 40.26 75.53
C PRO A 418 -30.70 38.98 74.93
N HIS A 419 -30.32 37.88 75.60
CA HIS A 419 -30.86 36.54 75.50
C HIS A 419 -32.39 36.55 75.49
N HIS A 420 -33.01 36.21 74.34
CA HIS A 420 -34.41 35.84 74.27
C HIS A 420 -34.52 34.34 74.06
N GLN A 421 -35.03 33.66 75.07
CA GLN A 421 -35.43 32.25 75.06
C GLN A 421 -36.58 32.05 74.06
N PRO A 422 -36.58 30.99 73.22
CA PRO A 422 -37.76 30.61 72.45
C PRO A 422 -38.59 29.59 73.25
N ASP A 423 -39.85 29.95 73.47
CA ASP A 423 -40.92 29.09 73.99
C ASP A 423 -41.39 28.13 72.87
N PRO A 424 -41.59 26.82 73.13
CA PRO A 424 -41.94 25.85 72.10
C PRO A 424 -43.45 25.65 72.08
N SER A 425 -44.20 26.41 71.28
CA SER A 425 -45.60 26.09 70.94
C SER A 425 -46.10 26.98 69.79
N ALA A 426 -46.26 26.40 68.60
CA ALA A 426 -47.38 26.66 67.69
C ALA A 426 -47.13 25.99 66.32
N SER A 427 -47.58 24.75 66.24
CA SER A 427 -48.16 24.14 65.05
C SER A 427 -49.02 25.11 64.24
N HIS A 428 -48.79 25.23 62.93
CA HIS A 428 -49.81 25.10 61.87
C HIS A 428 -49.20 25.26 60.46
N LEU A 429 -49.11 24.13 59.75
CA LEU A 429 -49.38 24.02 58.29
C LEU A 429 -50.84 24.47 58.02
N PRO A 430 -51.28 24.85 56.79
CA PRO A 430 -51.07 24.09 55.53
C PRO A 430 -51.09 24.99 54.24
N PRO A 431 -51.52 24.53 53.04
CA PRO A 431 -50.70 23.80 52.07
C PRO A 431 -50.73 24.41 50.65
N GLY A 432 -49.79 23.96 49.80
CA GLY A 432 -49.99 23.65 48.38
C GLY A 432 -50.25 24.80 47.39
N SER A 433 -49.49 24.83 46.29
CA SER A 433 -49.98 24.33 44.99
C SER A 433 -48.98 24.59 43.85
N THR A 434 -48.81 23.52 43.07
CA THR A 434 -48.31 23.36 41.68
C THR A 434 -46.88 23.76 41.34
#